data_AF-A0A930K2X8-F1
#
_entry.id   AF-A0A930K2X8-F1
#
_cell.length_a   1.000
_cell.length_b   1.000
_cell.length_c   1.000
_cell.angle_alpha   90.00
_cell.angle_beta   90.00
_cell.angle_gamma   90.00
#
_symmetry.space_group_name_H-M   'P 1'
#
loop_
_entity.id
_entity.type
_entity.pdbx_description
1 polymer ?
#
loop_
_entity_poly.entity_id
_entity_poly.type
_entity_poly.pdbx_seq_one_letter_code
_entity_poly.pdbx_strand_id
1 'polypeptide(L)'
;VWMLKTNGGGICDHEVGAGKTLIMCTAAYEMKRLGLANKPMIIGLKANVFDIADTFRKAYPNAKILYPGKNDFNKQNRQRIFNDIKNNDWDCIILTHEQFGMIPQALEIQEAIMQKELDSVEENLEVLRQQERDISRGMLKGLEKRKQTLEAKLQNIQDSIAERKDDSVDFKMMGIDHLFVDESHQFKNLMFNTRHDRVSGLGNPDGSQRALNMLFAIRTIQERSGKDLGATFLSGTTISNSLTELYLLFKYLRPQALERQGINSFDAWAAVFAKKSTDYEFSITNDIIQKERFRTFIKVPELAAFYAEV
;
A
#
# COMPACT_ATOMS: atom_id res chain seq x y z
N VAL A 1 -2.23 -18.60 9.82
CA VAL A 1 -3.37 -18.20 10.70
C VAL A 1 -2.89 -17.75 12.08
N TRP A 2 -2.21 -18.57 12.88
CA TRP A 2 -1.75 -18.17 14.22
C TRP A 2 -0.89 -16.90 14.20
N MET A 3 0.16 -16.85 13.36
CA MET A 3 1.00 -15.66 13.17
C MET A 3 0.19 -14.40 12.85
N LEU A 4 -0.74 -14.47 11.89
CA LEU A 4 -1.58 -13.33 11.49
C LEU A 4 -2.40 -12.77 12.66
N LYS A 5 -2.89 -13.63 13.55
CA LYS A 5 -3.63 -13.23 14.74
C LYS A 5 -2.73 -12.58 15.78
N THR A 6 -1.56 -13.16 16.03
CA THR A 6 -0.59 -12.65 17.02
C THR A 6 -0.04 -11.29 16.60
N ASN A 7 0.29 -11.12 15.32
CA ASN A 7 0.88 -9.89 14.80
C ASN A 7 -0.17 -8.81 14.49
N GLY A 8 -1.43 -9.19 14.23
CA GLY A 8 -2.47 -8.27 13.77
C GLY A 8 -2.31 -7.91 12.28
N GLY A 9 -1.76 -8.82 11.48
CA GLY A 9 -1.44 -8.59 10.06
C GLY A 9 -0.26 -9.44 9.60
N GLY A 10 0.26 -9.11 8.43
CA GLY A 10 1.54 -9.65 7.94
C GLY A 10 1.56 -10.01 6.47
N ILE A 11 2.58 -10.75 6.05
CA ILE A 11 2.72 -11.24 4.67
C ILE A 11 2.57 -12.77 4.64
N CYS A 12 1.88 -13.28 3.63
CA CYS A 12 1.71 -14.71 3.37
C CYS A 12 2.31 -15.08 2.01
N ASP A 13 3.62 -15.33 1.97
CA ASP A 13 4.41 -15.72 0.79
C ASP A 13 4.31 -17.23 0.50
N HIS A 14 3.11 -17.79 0.57
CA HIS A 14 2.92 -19.20 0.25
C HIS A 14 2.80 -19.40 -1.26
N GLU A 15 3.31 -20.51 -1.78
CA GLU A 15 3.16 -20.88 -3.19
C GLU A 15 1.68 -21.04 -3.61
N VAL A 16 1.43 -21.01 -4.91
CA VAL A 16 0.10 -21.30 -5.47
C VAL A 16 -0.32 -22.72 -5.09
N GLY A 17 -1.56 -22.90 -4.64
CA GLY A 17 -2.07 -24.19 -4.17
C GLY A 17 -1.89 -24.49 -2.68
N ALA A 18 -1.10 -23.70 -1.94
CA ALA A 18 -0.87 -23.88 -0.49
C ALA A 18 -2.04 -23.47 0.43
N GLY A 19 -3.25 -23.32 -0.11
CA GLY A 19 -4.45 -23.01 0.68
C GLY A 19 -4.58 -21.56 1.18
N LYS A 20 -3.96 -20.58 0.50
CA LYS A 20 -4.04 -19.14 0.86
C LYS A 20 -5.47 -18.64 1.06
N THR A 21 -6.42 -19.07 0.23
CA THR A 21 -7.84 -18.73 0.35
C THR A 21 -8.42 -19.17 1.70
N LEU A 22 -8.19 -20.43 2.09
CA LEU A 22 -8.66 -20.95 3.37
C LEU A 22 -7.98 -20.24 4.54
N ILE A 23 -6.68 -19.97 4.44
CA ILE A 23 -5.92 -19.21 5.45
C ILE A 23 -6.55 -17.83 5.66
N MET A 24 -6.90 -17.14 4.58
CA MET A 24 -7.51 -15.81 4.60
C MET A 24 -8.91 -15.84 5.23
N CYS A 25 -9.79 -16.73 4.78
CA CYS A 25 -11.14 -16.85 5.36
C CYS A 25 -11.09 -17.22 6.86
N THR A 26 -10.24 -18.18 7.22
CA THR A 26 -10.04 -18.61 8.62
C THR A 26 -9.45 -17.50 9.46
N ALA A 27 -8.43 -16.79 8.97
CA ALA A 27 -7.83 -15.68 9.71
C ALA A 27 -8.83 -14.55 9.92
N ALA A 28 -9.58 -14.14 8.90
CA ALA A 28 -10.57 -13.08 9.00
C ALA A 28 -11.64 -13.41 10.07
N TYR A 29 -12.25 -14.59 9.99
CA TYR A 29 -13.27 -14.99 10.94
C TYR A 29 -12.73 -15.16 12.36
N GLU A 30 -11.57 -15.81 12.53
CA GLU A 30 -10.99 -16.04 13.84
C GLU A 30 -10.49 -14.75 14.50
N MET A 31 -9.98 -13.78 13.72
CA MET A 31 -9.65 -12.45 14.24
C MET A 31 -10.89 -11.75 14.77
N LYS A 32 -12.03 -11.84 14.05
CA LYS A 32 -13.30 -11.30 14.54
C LYS A 32 -13.82 -12.01 15.78
N ARG A 33 -13.86 -13.34 15.75
CA ARG A 33 -14.33 -14.18 16.87
C ARG A 33 -13.57 -13.93 18.17
N LEU A 34 -12.28 -13.60 18.06
CA LEU A 34 -11.40 -13.30 19.19
C LEU A 34 -11.36 -11.81 19.57
N GLY A 35 -12.10 -10.94 18.88
CA GLY A 35 -12.09 -9.49 19.12
C GLY A 35 -10.79 -8.77 18.71
N LEU A 36 -9.98 -9.40 17.86
CA LEU A 36 -8.75 -8.81 17.32
C LEU A 36 -9.02 -7.87 16.13
N ALA A 37 -10.10 -8.13 15.41
CA ALA A 37 -10.69 -7.26 14.39
C ALA A 37 -12.21 -7.24 14.61
N ASN A 38 -12.90 -6.21 14.16
CA ASN A 38 -14.35 -6.09 14.29
C ASN A 38 -15.04 -6.25 12.94
N LYS A 39 -14.44 -5.74 11.86
CA LYS A 39 -15.03 -5.77 10.52
C LYS A 39 -13.92 -5.99 9.48
N PRO A 40 -13.44 -7.24 9.33
CA PRO A 40 -12.43 -7.56 8.33
C PRO A 40 -13.02 -7.50 6.92
N MET A 41 -12.19 -7.10 5.97
CA MET A 41 -12.50 -7.13 4.54
C MET A 41 -11.43 -7.92 3.78
N ILE A 42 -11.91 -8.81 2.92
CA ILE A 42 -11.10 -9.53 1.95
C ILE A 42 -11.30 -8.86 0.58
N ILE A 43 -10.19 -8.60 -0.11
CA ILE A 43 -10.23 -8.19 -1.50
C ILE A 43 -9.44 -9.17 -2.36
N GLY A 44 -9.93 -9.41 -3.58
CA GLY A 44 -9.25 -10.29 -4.53
C GLY A 44 -9.59 -10.02 -5.99
N LEU A 45 -9.09 -10.88 -6.87
CA LEU A 45 -9.40 -10.80 -8.29
C LEU A 45 -10.88 -11.08 -8.57
N LYS A 46 -11.42 -10.45 -9.62
CA LYS A 46 -12.82 -10.62 -10.06
C LYS A 46 -13.20 -12.08 -10.33
N ALA A 47 -12.24 -12.89 -10.78
CA ALA A 47 -12.42 -14.32 -11.01
C ALA A 47 -12.47 -15.12 -9.70
N ASN A 48 -11.79 -14.67 -8.64
CA ASN A 48 -11.56 -15.45 -7.43
C ASN A 48 -12.55 -15.15 -6.31
N VAL A 49 -13.19 -13.97 -6.30
CA VAL A 49 -14.05 -13.55 -5.18
C VAL A 49 -15.25 -14.48 -4.93
N PHE A 50 -15.78 -15.14 -5.97
CA PHE A 50 -16.82 -16.17 -5.81
C PHE A 50 -16.29 -17.38 -5.04
N ASP A 51 -15.11 -17.88 -5.44
CA ASP A 51 -14.46 -19.03 -4.80
C ASP A 51 -14.03 -18.71 -3.35
N ILE A 52 -13.59 -17.47 -3.09
CA ILE A 52 -13.32 -16.98 -1.73
C ILE A 52 -14.60 -17.05 -0.89
N ALA A 53 -15.72 -16.52 -1.40
CA ALA A 53 -16.99 -16.51 -0.68
C ALA A 53 -17.53 -17.93 -0.43
N ASP A 54 -17.44 -18.83 -1.42
CA ASP A 54 -17.82 -20.23 -1.28
C ASP A 54 -16.94 -20.96 -0.24
N THR A 55 -15.63 -20.75 -0.29
CA THR A 55 -14.68 -21.28 0.70
C THR A 55 -15.02 -20.77 2.11
N PHE A 56 -15.35 -19.49 2.25
CA PHE A 56 -15.73 -18.89 3.53
C PHE A 56 -17.00 -19.55 4.09
N ARG A 57 -18.05 -19.70 3.27
CA ARG A 57 -19.31 -20.34 3.69
C ARG A 57 -19.13 -21.82 4.04
N LYS A 58 -18.26 -22.54 3.33
CA LYS A 58 -17.94 -23.93 3.67
C LYS A 58 -17.23 -24.05 5.00
N ALA A 59 -16.27 -23.17 5.27
CA ALA A 59 -15.52 -23.16 6.53
C ALA A 59 -16.37 -22.68 7.72
N TYR A 60 -17.22 -21.67 7.48
CA TYR A 60 -18.07 -21.04 8.50
C TYR A 60 -19.50 -20.81 7.98
N PRO A 61 -20.36 -21.84 7.99
CA PRO A 61 -21.71 -21.77 7.39
C PRO A 61 -22.62 -20.70 7.99
N ASN A 62 -22.39 -20.33 9.24
CA ASN A 62 -23.21 -19.35 9.97
C ASN A 62 -22.67 -17.92 9.89
N ALA A 63 -21.56 -17.69 9.19
CA ALA A 63 -20.96 -16.36 9.08
C ALA A 63 -21.79 -15.43 8.19
N LYS A 64 -22.06 -14.22 8.69
CA LYS A 64 -22.68 -13.13 7.94
C LYS A 64 -21.64 -12.48 7.04
N ILE A 65 -21.57 -12.93 5.78
CA ILE A 65 -20.67 -12.34 4.79
C ILE A 65 -21.40 -11.42 3.82
N LEU A 66 -20.82 -10.24 3.56
CA LEU A 66 -21.25 -9.39 2.46
C LEU A 66 -20.38 -9.69 1.24
N TYR A 67 -21.03 -10.13 0.17
CA TYR A 67 -20.37 -10.41 -1.10
C TYR A 67 -21.26 -9.94 -2.26
N PRO A 68 -21.07 -8.72 -2.78
CA PRO A 68 -21.85 -8.21 -3.92
C PRO A 68 -21.48 -8.95 -5.21
N GLY A 69 -22.48 -9.40 -5.96
CA GLY A 69 -22.28 -10.02 -7.27
C GLY A 69 -21.72 -9.04 -8.30
N LYS A 70 -21.26 -9.57 -9.44
CA LYS A 70 -20.65 -8.80 -10.55
C LYS A 70 -21.52 -7.62 -11.03
N ASN A 71 -22.84 -7.78 -11.00
CA ASN A 71 -23.81 -6.79 -11.50
C ASN A 71 -24.38 -5.87 -10.40
N ASP A 72 -24.10 -6.19 -9.12
CA ASP A 72 -24.68 -5.47 -7.99
C ASP A 72 -23.95 -4.16 -7.70
N PHE A 73 -22.72 -4.00 -8.21
CA PHE A 73 -21.85 -2.85 -7.94
C PHE A 73 -21.92 -1.78 -9.03
N ASN A 74 -23.12 -1.49 -9.53
CA ASN A 74 -23.35 -0.38 -10.45
C ASN A 74 -23.46 0.97 -9.70
N LYS A 75 -23.44 2.10 -10.43
CA LYS A 75 -23.47 3.45 -9.83
C LYS A 75 -24.70 3.69 -8.93
N GLN A 76 -25.85 3.10 -9.27
CA GLN A 76 -27.10 3.26 -8.53
C GLN A 76 -27.11 2.46 -7.21
N ASN A 77 -26.59 1.23 -7.24
CA ASN A 77 -26.60 0.32 -6.10
C ASN A 77 -25.38 0.46 -5.17
N ARG A 78 -24.27 1.02 -5.65
CA ARG A 78 -23.02 1.18 -4.89
C ARG A 78 -23.23 1.96 -3.59
N GLN A 79 -24.04 3.02 -3.60
CA GLN A 79 -24.33 3.78 -2.37
C GLN A 79 -25.09 2.95 -1.33
N ARG A 80 -26.03 2.11 -1.77
CA ARG A 80 -26.71 1.16 -0.88
C ARG A 80 -25.70 0.20 -0.26
N ILE A 81 -24.83 -0.41 -1.07
CA ILE A 81 -23.80 -1.34 -0.58
C ILE A 81 -22.86 -0.67 0.43
N PHE A 82 -22.47 0.59 0.21
CA PHE A 82 -21.65 1.34 1.15
C PHE A 82 -22.35 1.60 2.48
N ASN A 83 -23.64 1.95 2.43
CA ASN A 83 -24.46 2.04 3.63
C ASN A 83 -24.63 0.69 4.31
N ASP A 84 -24.77 -0.40 3.55
CA ASP A 84 -24.86 -1.76 4.10
C ASP A 84 -23.56 -2.16 4.81
N ILE A 85 -22.39 -1.81 4.24
CA ILE A 85 -21.09 -2.01 4.90
C ILE A 85 -21.01 -1.22 6.20
N LYS A 86 -21.39 0.07 6.16
CA LYS A 86 -21.31 0.99 7.31
C LYS A 86 -22.21 0.53 8.45
N ASN A 87 -23.48 0.30 8.16
CA ASN A 87 -24.54 0.19 9.17
C ASN A 87 -24.75 -1.23 9.72
N ASN A 88 -24.17 -2.26 9.09
CA ASN A 88 -24.33 -3.64 9.54
C ASN A 88 -23.03 -4.22 10.11
N ASP A 89 -23.21 -5.18 11.03
CA ASP A 89 -22.15 -5.97 11.61
C ASP A 89 -21.91 -7.24 10.77
N TRP A 90 -21.01 -7.12 9.80
CA TRP A 90 -20.60 -8.21 8.91
C TRP A 90 -19.43 -8.99 9.52
N ASP A 91 -19.50 -10.32 9.47
CA ASP A 91 -18.39 -11.18 9.88
C ASP A 91 -17.19 -11.04 8.93
N CYS A 92 -17.46 -10.84 7.64
CA CYS A 92 -16.46 -10.47 6.65
C CYS A 92 -17.12 -9.80 5.45
N ILE A 93 -16.42 -8.85 4.84
CA ILE A 93 -16.81 -8.26 3.55
C ILE A 93 -15.85 -8.79 2.48
N ILE A 94 -16.37 -9.18 1.32
CA ILE A 94 -15.58 -9.71 0.22
C ILE A 94 -15.85 -8.86 -1.02
N LEU A 95 -14.82 -8.19 -1.55
CA LEU A 95 -14.91 -7.34 -2.73
C LEU A 95 -13.84 -7.70 -3.77
N THR A 96 -14.07 -7.31 -5.02
CA THR A 96 -12.99 -7.30 -6.02
C THR A 96 -12.06 -6.11 -5.79
N HIS A 97 -10.83 -6.17 -6.32
CA HIS A 97 -9.92 -5.02 -6.36
C HIS A 97 -10.57 -3.79 -7.02
N GLU A 98 -11.36 -4.00 -8.06
CA GLU A 98 -12.09 -2.93 -8.76
C GLU A 98 -13.14 -2.28 -7.84
N GLN A 99 -13.95 -3.10 -7.16
CA GLN A 99 -14.99 -2.63 -6.25
C GLN A 99 -14.40 -1.88 -5.05
N PHE A 100 -13.29 -2.40 -4.48
CA PHE A 100 -12.54 -1.73 -3.43
C PHE A 100 -11.99 -0.37 -3.89
N GLY A 101 -11.44 -0.30 -5.10
CA GLY A 101 -10.95 0.96 -5.69
C GLY A 101 -12.03 2.01 -5.92
N MET A 102 -13.31 1.64 -5.86
CA MET A 102 -14.44 2.56 -5.94
C MET A 102 -14.90 3.08 -4.57
N ILE A 103 -14.37 2.59 -3.45
CA ILE A 103 -14.70 3.09 -2.12
C ILE A 103 -14.03 4.46 -1.92
N PRO A 104 -14.78 5.54 -1.65
CA PRO A 104 -14.20 6.85 -1.33
C PRO A 104 -13.30 6.75 -0.09
N GLN A 105 -12.15 7.41 -0.14
CA GLN A 105 -11.23 7.49 0.99
C GLN A 105 -11.45 8.80 1.74
N ALA A 106 -11.25 8.80 3.06
CA ALA A 106 -11.39 10.01 3.88
C ALA A 106 -10.42 11.09 3.40
N LEU A 107 -10.92 12.29 3.13
CA LEU A 107 -10.13 13.38 2.56
C LEU A 107 -8.99 13.80 3.48
N GLU A 108 -9.21 13.75 4.79
CA GLU A 108 -8.23 14.11 5.82
C GLU A 108 -7.02 13.15 5.79
N ILE A 109 -7.27 11.86 5.50
CA ILE A 109 -6.21 10.85 5.33
C ILE A 109 -5.44 11.12 4.03
N GLN A 110 -6.15 11.47 2.96
CA GLN A 110 -5.51 11.81 1.69
C GLN A 110 -4.61 13.03 1.83
N GLU A 111 -5.10 14.09 2.49
CA GLU A 111 -4.37 15.31 2.77
C GLU A 111 -3.10 15.02 3.59
N ALA A 112 -3.23 14.32 4.73
CA ALA A 112 -2.09 14.01 5.60
C ALA A 112 -0.99 13.22 4.87
N ILE A 113 -1.37 12.27 4.01
CA ILE A 113 -0.41 11.48 3.23
C ILE A 113 0.22 12.34 2.14
N MET A 114 -0.56 13.14 1.41
CA MET A 114 -0.01 14.02 0.37
C MET A 114 0.91 15.08 0.96
N GLN A 115 0.60 15.61 2.14
CA GLN A 115 1.43 16.57 2.86
C GLN A 115 2.77 15.92 3.25
N LYS A 116 2.75 14.73 3.86
CA LYS A 116 4.00 14.02 4.22
C LYS A 116 4.90 13.75 3.01
N GLU A 117 4.30 13.52 1.84
CA GLU A 117 5.07 13.32 0.61
C GLU A 117 5.61 14.63 0.04
N LEU A 118 4.86 15.73 0.18
CA LEU A 118 5.32 17.07 -0.18
C LEU A 118 6.50 17.48 0.70
N ASP A 119 6.39 17.33 2.02
CA ASP A 119 7.45 17.62 2.99
C ASP A 119 8.72 16.85 2.63
N SER A 120 8.59 15.57 2.27
CA SER A 120 9.72 14.75 1.82
C SER A 120 10.35 15.24 0.51
N VAL A 121 9.56 15.75 -0.45
CA VAL A 121 10.10 16.36 -1.68
C VAL A 121 10.83 17.66 -1.37
N GLU A 122 10.30 18.47 -0.46
CA GLU A 122 10.92 19.74 -0.05
C GLU A 122 12.26 19.52 0.66
N GLU A 123 12.32 18.58 1.62
CA GLU A 123 13.57 18.19 2.27
C GLU A 123 14.62 17.72 1.23
N ASN A 124 14.19 16.92 0.26
CA ASN A 124 15.07 16.47 -0.82
C ASN A 124 15.61 17.64 -1.68
N LEU A 125 14.78 18.64 -1.97
CA LEU A 125 15.18 19.85 -2.69
C LEU A 125 16.16 20.70 -1.88
N GLU A 126 15.95 20.85 -0.58
CA GLU A 126 16.84 21.58 0.31
C GLU A 126 18.23 20.94 0.37
N VAL A 127 18.29 19.61 0.55
CA VAL A 127 19.57 18.90 0.56
C VAL A 127 20.30 19.03 -0.77
N LEU A 128 19.59 18.99 -1.90
CA LEU A 128 20.21 19.21 -3.21
C LEU A 128 20.75 20.63 -3.35
N ARG A 129 20.01 21.66 -2.92
CA ARG A 129 20.46 23.06 -2.99
C ARG A 129 21.69 23.34 -2.14
N GLN A 130 21.86 22.63 -1.03
CA GLN A 130 23.03 22.74 -0.15
C GLN A 130 24.27 22.03 -0.72
N GLN A 131 24.10 21.08 -1.64
CA GLN A 131 25.23 20.40 -2.28
C GLN A 131 25.83 21.31 -3.37
N GLU A 132 26.97 21.94 -3.09
CA GLU A 132 27.71 22.82 -4.02
C GLU A 132 28.30 22.11 -5.26
N ARG A 133 28.12 20.79 -5.43
CA ARG A 133 28.64 20.01 -6.56
C ARG A 133 27.57 19.71 -7.60
N ASP A 134 27.96 19.76 -8.88
CA ASP A 134 27.23 19.41 -10.11
C ASP A 134 25.82 18.79 -9.92
N ILE A 135 24.86 19.63 -9.55
CA ILE A 135 23.44 19.24 -9.49
C ILE A 135 22.98 19.07 -10.94
N SER A 136 22.54 17.86 -11.28
CA SER A 136 21.88 17.63 -12.57
C SER A 136 20.64 18.53 -12.66
N ARG A 137 20.63 19.48 -13.60
CA ARG A 137 19.47 20.35 -13.88
C ARG A 137 18.18 19.55 -14.11
N GLY A 138 18.30 18.31 -14.63
CA GLY A 138 17.17 17.41 -14.83
C GLY A 138 16.56 16.89 -13.53
N MET A 139 17.40 16.59 -12.54
CA MET A 139 16.98 16.12 -11.21
C MET A 139 16.24 17.21 -10.45
N LEU A 140 16.79 18.42 -10.41
CA LEU A 140 16.14 19.59 -9.81
C LEU A 140 14.77 19.82 -10.44
N LYS A 141 14.71 19.87 -11.78
CA LYS A 141 13.47 20.06 -12.54
C LYS A 141 12.44 18.94 -12.27
N GLY A 142 12.90 17.69 -12.09
CA GLY A 142 12.05 16.56 -11.77
C GLY A 142 11.38 16.70 -10.40
N LEU A 143 12.15 17.05 -9.37
CA LEU A 143 11.63 17.30 -8.02
C LEU A 143 10.74 18.54 -7.95
N GLU A 144 11.07 19.63 -8.65
CA GLU A 144 10.21 20.81 -8.74
C GLU A 144 8.86 20.50 -9.39
N LYS A 145 8.86 19.73 -10.49
CA LYS A 145 7.61 19.27 -11.13
C LYS A 145 6.78 18.40 -10.20
N ARG A 146 7.44 17.51 -9.44
CA ARG A 146 6.80 16.63 -8.45
C ARG A 146 6.16 17.46 -7.33
N LYS A 147 6.88 18.45 -6.79
CA LYS A 147 6.39 19.42 -5.81
C LYS A 147 5.11 20.11 -6.30
N GLN A 148 5.15 20.72 -7.48
CA GLN A 148 3.98 21.38 -8.09
C GLN A 148 2.79 20.43 -8.27
N THR A 149 3.05 19.17 -8.63
CA THR A 149 2.00 18.16 -8.77
C THR A 149 1.36 17.81 -7.43
N LEU A 150 2.15 17.71 -6.35
CA LEU A 150 1.65 17.44 -5.00
C LEU A 150 0.90 18.65 -4.43
N GLU A 151 1.42 19.86 -4.60
CA GLU A 151 0.74 21.12 -4.21
C GLU A 151 -0.63 21.24 -4.89
N ALA A 152 -0.70 20.98 -6.21
CA ALA A 152 -1.97 21.00 -6.93
C ALA A 152 -2.96 19.92 -6.43
N LYS A 153 -2.47 18.72 -6.08
CA LYS A 153 -3.32 17.67 -5.50
C LYS A 153 -3.83 18.04 -4.11
N LEU A 154 -2.97 18.60 -3.27
CA LEU A 154 -3.33 19.08 -1.93
C LEU A 154 -4.38 20.17 -2.00
N GLN A 155 -4.20 21.17 -2.87
CA GLN A 155 -5.19 22.22 -3.06
C GLN A 155 -6.55 21.64 -3.45
N ASN A 156 -6.59 20.71 -4.43
CA ASN A 156 -7.84 20.05 -4.82
C ASN A 156 -8.50 19.28 -3.67
N ILE A 157 -7.71 18.63 -2.80
CA ILE A 157 -8.23 17.92 -1.62
C ILE A 157 -8.79 18.94 -0.61
N GLN A 158 -8.08 20.04 -0.36
CA GLN A 158 -8.52 21.11 0.55
C GLN A 158 -9.81 21.78 0.07
N ASP A 159 -9.91 22.06 -1.24
CA ASP A 159 -11.13 22.57 -1.85
C ASP A 159 -12.29 21.56 -1.68
N SER A 160 -12.01 20.26 -1.90
CA SER A 160 -13.00 19.19 -1.70
C SER A 160 -13.45 19.06 -0.24
N ILE A 161 -12.55 19.32 0.73
CA ILE A 161 -12.88 19.36 2.16
C ILE A 161 -13.79 20.55 2.46
N ALA A 162 -13.45 21.74 1.92
CA ALA A 162 -14.24 22.96 2.13
C ALA A 162 -15.65 22.86 1.53
N GLU A 163 -15.81 22.15 0.41
CA GLU A 163 -17.10 21.92 -0.27
C GLU A 163 -17.84 20.67 0.23
N ARG A 164 -17.25 19.90 1.14
CA ARG A 164 -17.77 18.59 1.55
C ARG A 164 -19.17 18.72 2.16
N LYS A 165 -20.10 17.91 1.67
CA LYS A 165 -21.41 17.69 2.29
C LYS A 165 -21.35 16.43 3.17
N ASP A 166 -21.94 16.49 4.36
CA ASP A 166 -21.86 15.43 5.39
C ASP A 166 -22.43 14.05 4.96
N ASP A 167 -23.13 13.97 3.84
CA ASP A 167 -23.87 12.75 3.44
C ASP A 167 -23.00 11.66 2.76
N SER A 168 -21.73 11.93 2.44
CA SER A 168 -20.89 10.98 1.70
C SER A 168 -20.19 9.95 2.62
N VAL A 169 -20.55 8.67 2.48
CA VAL A 169 -19.86 7.56 3.17
C VAL A 169 -18.49 7.28 2.56
N ASP A 170 -17.45 7.28 3.39
CA ASP A 170 -16.08 6.91 3.03
C ASP A 170 -15.59 5.65 3.78
N PHE A 171 -14.38 5.19 3.45
CA PHE A 171 -13.74 4.03 4.05
C PHE A 171 -13.58 4.16 5.57
N LYS A 172 -13.31 5.37 6.09
CA LYS A 172 -13.16 5.63 7.53
C LYS A 172 -14.50 5.40 8.24
N MET A 173 -15.60 5.89 7.69
CA MET A 173 -16.95 5.70 8.23
C MET A 173 -17.44 4.24 8.16
N MET A 174 -16.95 3.44 7.22
CA MET A 174 -17.36 2.03 7.06
C MET A 174 -16.98 1.14 8.25
N GLY A 175 -16.01 1.57 9.07
CA GLY A 175 -15.59 0.84 10.28
C GLY A 175 -14.75 -0.41 9.99
N ILE A 176 -14.19 -0.53 8.78
CA ILE A 176 -13.25 -1.61 8.43
C ILE A 176 -11.98 -1.43 9.26
N ASP A 177 -11.47 -2.51 9.84
CA ASP A 177 -10.31 -2.48 10.72
C ASP A 177 -9.26 -3.57 10.42
N HIS A 178 -9.48 -4.40 9.40
CA HIS A 178 -8.43 -5.27 8.86
C HIS A 178 -8.66 -5.55 7.37
N LEU A 179 -7.61 -5.47 6.56
CA LEU A 179 -7.65 -5.79 5.13
C LEU A 179 -6.86 -7.06 4.82
N PHE A 180 -7.49 -8.05 4.21
CA PHE A 180 -6.80 -9.15 3.55
C PHE A 180 -6.75 -8.88 2.05
N VAL A 181 -5.54 -8.82 1.49
CA VAL A 181 -5.30 -8.47 0.09
C VAL A 181 -4.77 -9.71 -0.63
N ASP A 182 -5.66 -10.43 -1.32
CA ASP A 182 -5.28 -11.49 -2.25
C ASP A 182 -4.62 -10.89 -3.49
N GLU A 183 -3.63 -11.58 -4.05
CA GLU A 183 -2.78 -11.09 -5.14
C GLU A 183 -2.22 -9.67 -4.89
N SER A 184 -1.66 -9.46 -3.69
CA SER A 184 -1.12 -8.18 -3.22
C SER A 184 -0.05 -7.57 -4.12
N HIS A 185 0.62 -8.38 -4.95
CA HIS A 185 1.56 -7.93 -5.97
C HIS A 185 0.93 -6.93 -6.96
N GLN A 186 -0.40 -6.92 -7.12
CA GLN A 186 -1.14 -5.93 -7.92
C GLN A 186 -1.07 -4.49 -7.35
N PHE A 187 -0.61 -4.33 -6.11
CA PHE A 187 -0.51 -3.06 -5.37
C PHE A 187 0.94 -2.64 -5.10
N LYS A 188 1.92 -3.31 -5.73
CA LYS A 188 3.36 -3.10 -5.50
C LYS A 188 3.90 -1.75 -5.99
N ASN A 189 3.23 -1.12 -6.95
CA ASN A 189 3.65 0.14 -7.56
C ASN A 189 3.12 1.34 -6.76
N LEU A 190 3.51 1.46 -5.49
CA LEU A 190 3.22 2.62 -4.65
C LEU A 190 4.22 3.76 -4.94
N MET A 191 3.77 4.99 -4.78
CA MET A 191 4.63 6.16 -4.98
C MET A 191 5.73 6.24 -3.92
N PHE A 192 6.88 6.77 -4.32
CA PHE A 192 8.01 7.04 -3.43
C PHE A 192 8.85 8.20 -3.97
N ASN A 193 9.58 8.87 -3.08
CA ASN A 193 10.46 9.98 -3.44
C ASN A 193 11.93 9.52 -3.40
N THR A 194 12.72 9.99 -4.36
CA THR A 194 14.16 9.74 -4.44
C THR A 194 14.85 10.92 -5.10
N ARG A 195 16.05 11.26 -4.62
CA ARG A 195 16.97 12.19 -5.29
C ARG A 195 17.77 11.48 -6.38
N HIS A 196 17.68 10.17 -6.51
CA HIS A 196 18.44 9.43 -7.50
C HIS A 196 17.74 9.43 -8.87
N ASP A 197 18.14 10.36 -9.74
CA ASP A 197 17.74 10.37 -11.15
C ASP A 197 18.53 9.28 -11.91
N ARG A 198 17.87 8.58 -12.86
CA ARG A 198 18.47 7.58 -13.77
C ARG A 198 19.01 6.28 -13.16
N VAL A 199 18.73 5.97 -11.89
CA VAL A 199 19.05 4.64 -11.35
C VAL A 199 18.09 3.62 -11.97
N SER A 200 18.63 2.70 -12.74
CA SER A 200 17.84 1.69 -13.43
C SER A 200 17.29 0.66 -12.44
N GLY A 201 16.01 0.32 -12.59
CA GLY A 201 15.34 -0.70 -11.75
C GLY A 201 14.59 -0.17 -10.54
N LEU A 202 14.49 1.16 -10.35
CA LEU A 202 13.69 1.74 -9.26
C LEU A 202 12.17 1.73 -9.52
N GLY A 203 11.75 1.53 -10.76
CA GLY A 203 10.34 1.63 -11.16
C GLY A 203 9.89 3.08 -11.39
N ASN A 204 8.58 3.32 -11.43
CA ASN A 204 8.00 4.65 -11.59
C ASN A 204 7.76 5.30 -10.21
N PRO A 205 8.47 6.39 -9.84
CA PRO A 205 8.29 7.09 -8.56
C PRO A 205 6.86 7.64 -8.37
N ASP A 206 6.15 7.92 -9.46
CA ASP A 206 4.77 8.40 -9.38
C ASP A 206 3.80 7.33 -8.87
N GLY A 207 4.18 6.05 -8.95
CA GLY A 207 3.36 4.92 -8.55
C GLY A 207 2.08 4.79 -9.37
N SER A 208 1.09 4.11 -8.79
CA SER A 208 -0.22 3.88 -9.38
C SER A 208 -1.33 4.34 -8.45
N GLN A 209 -2.44 4.84 -9.02
CA GLN A 209 -3.60 5.24 -8.24
C GLN A 209 -4.18 4.09 -7.40
N ARG A 210 -4.09 2.85 -7.93
CA ARG A 210 -4.52 1.64 -7.23
C ARG A 210 -3.73 1.41 -5.94
N ALA A 211 -2.41 1.50 -6.02
CA ALA A 211 -1.53 1.38 -4.86
C ALA A 211 -1.75 2.53 -3.85
N LEU A 212 -1.92 3.75 -4.36
CA LEU A 212 -2.22 4.90 -3.50
C LEU A 212 -3.55 4.74 -2.74
N ASN A 213 -4.60 4.25 -3.42
CA ASN A 213 -5.89 3.95 -2.77
C ASN A 213 -5.74 2.89 -1.66
N MET A 214 -4.89 1.87 -1.88
CA MET A 214 -4.56 0.89 -0.85
C MET A 214 -3.87 1.54 0.35
N LEU A 215 -2.92 2.44 0.10
CA LEU A 215 -2.22 3.16 1.17
C LEU A 215 -3.19 3.98 2.02
N PHE A 216 -4.13 4.69 1.40
CA PHE A 216 -5.16 5.45 2.11
C PHE A 216 -6.00 4.57 3.05
N ALA A 217 -6.46 3.42 2.57
CA ALA A 217 -7.25 2.50 3.36
C ALA A 217 -6.45 1.91 4.54
N ILE A 218 -5.22 1.45 4.28
CA ILE A 218 -4.33 0.90 5.31
C ILE A 218 -3.98 1.97 6.36
N ARG A 219 -3.69 3.20 5.94
CA ARG A 219 -3.39 4.31 6.84
C ARG A 219 -4.59 4.70 7.70
N THR A 220 -5.79 4.64 7.15
CA THR A 220 -7.04 4.83 7.91
C THR A 220 -7.15 3.81 9.05
N ILE A 221 -6.79 2.55 8.81
CA ILE A 221 -6.80 1.48 9.82
C ILE A 221 -5.71 1.71 10.86
N GLN A 222 -4.48 2.01 10.42
CA GLN A 222 -3.31 2.24 11.28
C GLN A 222 -3.48 3.46 12.18
N GLU A 223 -4.05 4.56 11.68
CA GLU A 223 -4.37 5.75 12.48
C GLU A 223 -5.35 5.40 13.60
N ARG A 224 -6.40 4.64 13.28
CA ARG A 224 -7.40 4.22 14.27
C ARG A 224 -6.81 3.28 15.32
N SER A 225 -5.99 2.31 14.90
CA SER A 225 -5.45 1.29 15.79
C SER A 225 -4.22 1.77 16.59
N GLY A 226 -3.55 2.82 16.11
CA GLY A 226 -2.26 3.26 16.64
C GLY A 226 -1.11 2.29 16.37
N LYS A 227 -1.30 1.30 15.49
CA LYS A 227 -0.33 0.22 15.21
C LYS A 227 0.15 0.24 13.76
N ASP A 228 1.28 -0.40 13.53
CA ASP A 228 1.84 -0.61 12.18
C ASP A 228 1.02 -1.60 11.35
N LEU A 229 0.65 -2.74 11.91
CA LEU A 229 -0.14 -3.72 11.18
C LEU A 229 -1.65 -3.38 11.23
N GLY A 230 -2.39 -3.97 10.28
CA GLY A 230 -3.77 -3.63 9.94
C GLY A 230 -4.18 -4.13 8.55
N ALA A 231 -3.23 -4.74 7.83
CA ALA A 231 -3.48 -5.49 6.62
C ALA A 231 -2.65 -6.79 6.60
N THR A 232 -3.13 -7.76 5.83
CA THR A 232 -2.47 -9.00 5.49
C THR A 232 -2.32 -9.09 3.98
N PHE A 233 -1.09 -9.16 3.49
CA PHE A 233 -0.79 -9.28 2.06
C PHE A 233 -0.57 -10.74 1.71
N LEU A 234 -1.29 -11.25 0.71
CA LEU A 234 -1.16 -12.60 0.21
C LEU A 234 -0.76 -12.55 -1.27
N SER A 235 0.33 -13.22 -1.64
CA SER A 235 0.79 -13.30 -3.02
C SER A 235 1.47 -14.64 -3.24
N GLY A 236 1.23 -15.27 -4.40
CA GLY A 236 2.03 -16.41 -4.85
C GLY A 236 3.34 -15.99 -5.53
N THR A 237 3.47 -14.71 -5.90
CA THR A 237 4.68 -14.14 -6.49
C THR A 237 5.56 -13.58 -5.40
N THR A 238 6.83 -13.99 -5.40
CA THR A 238 7.85 -13.40 -4.54
C THR A 238 8.05 -11.93 -4.88
N ILE A 239 8.47 -11.13 -3.89
CA ILE A 239 8.88 -9.74 -4.08
C ILE A 239 9.95 -9.74 -5.18
N SER A 240 9.66 -9.09 -6.30
CA SER A 240 10.44 -9.25 -7.52
C SER A 240 11.69 -8.37 -7.50
N ASN A 241 12.69 -8.74 -6.68
CA ASN A 241 14.09 -8.27 -6.66
C ASN A 241 14.36 -6.75 -6.81
N SER A 242 13.36 -5.88 -6.77
CA SER A 242 13.54 -4.45 -6.73
C SER A 242 13.52 -4.02 -5.28
N LEU A 243 14.63 -3.40 -4.87
CA LEU A 243 14.77 -2.74 -3.57
C LEU A 243 13.57 -1.86 -3.23
N THR A 244 12.99 -1.22 -4.25
CA THR A 244 11.77 -0.42 -4.13
C THR A 244 10.59 -1.25 -3.62
N GLU A 245 10.34 -2.45 -4.13
CA GLU A 245 9.18 -3.25 -3.68
C GLU A 245 9.27 -3.61 -2.20
N LEU A 246 10.47 -3.94 -1.70
CA LEU A 246 10.66 -4.24 -0.28
C LEU A 246 10.48 -2.99 0.59
N TYR A 247 11.04 -1.85 0.19
CA TYR A 247 10.78 -0.58 0.86
C TYR A 247 9.28 -0.24 0.89
N LEU A 248 8.58 -0.43 -0.23
CA LEU A 248 7.16 -0.12 -0.35
C LEU A 248 6.29 -1.04 0.51
N LEU A 249 6.70 -2.30 0.73
CA LEU A 249 6.05 -3.17 1.71
C LEU A 249 6.16 -2.63 3.12
N PHE A 250 7.35 -2.18 3.54
CA PHE A 250 7.49 -1.51 4.84
C PHE A 250 6.72 -0.20 4.90
N LYS A 251 6.70 0.56 3.80
CA LYS A 251 5.87 1.76 3.69
C LYS A 251 4.40 1.40 3.92
N TYR A 252 3.89 0.31 3.36
CA TYR A 252 2.52 -0.12 3.67
C TYR A 252 2.34 -0.56 5.12
N LEU A 253 3.14 -1.52 5.58
CA LEU A 253 2.82 -2.34 6.75
C LEU A 253 3.58 -1.97 8.04
N ARG A 254 4.63 -1.15 7.95
CA ARG A 254 5.53 -0.81 9.06
C ARG A 254 5.93 0.68 9.11
N PRO A 255 4.99 1.64 8.88
CA PRO A 255 5.35 3.06 8.80
C PRO A 255 5.96 3.65 10.07
N GLN A 256 5.45 3.31 11.26
CA GLN A 256 5.97 3.80 12.54
C GLN A 256 7.34 3.20 12.82
N ALA A 257 7.57 1.92 12.48
CA ALA A 257 8.89 1.31 12.65
C ALA A 257 9.95 1.96 11.76
N LEU A 258 9.59 2.35 10.52
CA LEU A 258 10.46 3.16 9.66
C LEU A 258 10.75 4.54 10.29
N GLU A 259 9.71 5.22 10.78
CA GLU A 259 9.82 6.55 11.39
C GLU A 259 10.68 6.53 12.67
N ARG A 260 10.56 5.50 13.52
CA ARG A 260 11.41 5.31 14.71
C ARG A 260 12.90 5.14 14.37
N GLN A 261 13.22 4.65 13.18
CA GLN A 261 14.60 4.55 12.68
C GLN A 261 15.05 5.81 11.92
N GLY A 262 14.21 6.84 11.84
CA GLY A 262 14.48 8.04 11.03
C GLY A 262 14.42 7.78 9.52
N ILE A 263 13.78 6.70 9.09
CA ILE A 263 13.67 6.33 7.68
C ILE A 263 12.37 6.90 7.10
N ASN A 264 12.46 8.11 6.55
CA ASN A 264 11.30 8.84 6.03
C ASN A 264 11.19 8.84 4.49
N SER A 265 12.19 8.30 3.80
CA SER A 265 12.27 8.28 2.34
C SER A 265 12.91 7.00 1.82
N PHE A 266 12.73 6.73 0.52
CA PHE A 266 13.42 5.61 -0.13
C PHE A 266 14.94 5.79 -0.07
N ASP A 267 15.43 7.02 -0.23
CA ASP A 267 16.87 7.30 -0.16
C ASP A 267 17.45 7.01 1.22
N ALA A 268 16.75 7.39 2.29
CA ALA A 268 17.16 7.08 3.66
C ALA A 268 17.20 5.56 3.88
N TRP A 269 16.19 4.85 3.39
CA TRP A 269 16.13 3.39 3.47
C TRP A 269 17.27 2.74 2.67
N ALA A 270 17.48 3.18 1.43
CA ALA A 270 18.52 2.68 0.54
C ALA A 270 19.93 2.95 1.08
N ALA A 271 20.15 4.09 1.77
CA ALA A 271 21.42 4.38 2.41
C ALA A 271 21.76 3.41 3.55
N VAL A 272 20.75 2.84 4.22
CA VAL A 272 20.93 1.85 5.30
C VAL A 272 21.09 0.43 4.75
N PHE A 273 20.27 0.05 3.75
CA PHE A 273 20.10 -1.34 3.34
C PHE A 273 20.57 -1.67 1.92
N ALA A 274 21.02 -0.70 1.13
CA ALA A 274 21.42 -0.92 -0.26
C ALA A 274 22.84 -0.43 -0.55
N LYS A 275 23.54 -1.13 -1.44
CA LYS A 275 24.79 -0.64 -2.04
C LYS A 275 24.58 -0.33 -3.51
N LYS A 276 24.99 0.88 -3.91
CA LYS A 276 25.06 1.26 -5.32
C LYS A 276 26.21 0.55 -6.01
N SER A 277 25.95 0.07 -7.22
CA SER A 277 26.95 -0.42 -8.16
C SER A 277 26.81 0.37 -9.46
N THR A 278 27.92 0.61 -10.12
CA THR A 278 27.96 1.23 -11.44
C THR A 278 28.28 0.16 -12.47
N ASP A 279 27.49 0.09 -13.53
CA ASP A 279 27.71 -0.79 -14.67
C ASP A 279 27.80 0.03 -15.97
N TYR A 280 28.37 -0.54 -17.02
CA TYR A 280 28.48 0.10 -18.33
C TYR A 280 27.61 -0.66 -19.34
N GLU A 281 26.70 0.04 -20.00
CA GLU A 281 25.76 -0.54 -20.97
C GLU A 281 25.80 0.22 -22.29
N PHE A 282 25.64 -0.47 -23.41
CA PHE A 282 25.47 0.18 -24.71
C PHE A 282 24.10 0.88 -24.78
N SER A 283 24.11 2.11 -25.28
CA SER A 283 22.91 2.87 -25.61
C SER A 283 22.26 2.35 -26.89
N ILE A 284 21.06 2.87 -27.19
CA ILE A 284 20.38 2.61 -28.48
C ILE A 284 21.23 3.11 -29.66
N THR A 285 22.13 4.07 -29.43
CA THR A 285 23.08 4.62 -30.40
C THR A 285 24.46 3.94 -30.37
N ASN A 286 24.61 2.81 -29.66
CA ASN A 286 25.88 2.06 -29.46
C ASN A 286 26.98 2.82 -28.69
N ASP A 287 26.64 3.89 -27.97
CA ASP A 287 27.56 4.56 -27.05
C ASP A 287 27.62 3.81 -25.71
N ILE A 288 28.80 3.75 -25.08
CA ILE A 288 28.93 3.19 -23.74
C ILE A 288 28.40 4.22 -22.73
N ILE A 289 27.29 3.89 -22.07
CA ILE A 289 26.68 4.71 -21.02
C ILE A 289 26.88 4.03 -19.67
N GLN A 290 27.40 4.82 -18.72
CA GLN A 290 27.47 4.43 -17.32
C GLN A 290 26.08 4.49 -16.69
N LYS A 291 25.64 3.38 -16.07
CA LYS A 291 24.36 3.30 -15.35
C LYS A 291 24.57 2.89 -13.89
N GLU A 292 24.01 3.67 -13.00
CA GLU A 292 23.89 3.28 -11.60
C GLU A 292 22.71 2.33 -11.40
N ARG A 293 22.93 1.30 -10.58
CA ARG A 293 21.93 0.32 -10.15
C ARG A 293 22.13 0.03 -8.68
N PHE A 294 21.04 -0.11 -7.93
CA PHE A 294 21.11 -0.77 -6.64
C PHE A 294 20.90 -2.27 -6.87
N ARG A 295 21.97 -3.08 -6.70
CA ARG A 295 21.93 -4.53 -6.94
C ARG A 295 22.04 -5.38 -5.68
N THR A 296 22.60 -4.83 -4.60
CA THR A 296 23.00 -5.63 -3.44
C THR A 296 22.44 -5.02 -2.16
N PHE A 297 21.74 -5.86 -1.40
CA PHE A 297 21.38 -5.55 -0.04
C PHE A 297 22.61 -5.61 0.87
N ILE A 298 22.76 -4.61 1.71
CA ILE A 298 23.69 -4.61 2.84
C ILE A 298 22.88 -4.75 4.14
N LYS A 299 23.52 -5.21 5.21
CA LYS A 299 22.82 -5.48 6.49
C LYS A 299 21.64 -6.45 6.32
N VAL A 300 21.88 -7.54 5.58
CA VAL A 300 20.88 -8.58 5.29
C VAL A 300 20.26 -9.17 6.56
N PRO A 301 21.03 -9.47 7.64
CA PRO A 301 20.43 -9.95 8.89
C PRO A 301 19.42 -8.97 9.50
N GLU A 302 19.75 -7.68 9.54
CA GLU A 302 18.88 -6.63 10.09
C GLU A 302 17.64 -6.43 9.21
N LEU A 303 17.81 -6.45 7.89
CA LEU A 303 16.70 -6.36 6.95
C LEU A 303 15.77 -7.58 7.04
N ALA A 304 16.33 -8.79 7.17
CA ALA A 304 15.57 -10.01 7.36
C ALA A 304 14.81 -10.01 8.70
N ALA A 305 15.43 -9.52 9.77
CA ALA A 305 14.77 -9.33 11.05
C ALA A 305 13.61 -8.33 10.94
N PHE A 306 13.83 -7.19 10.27
CA PHE A 306 12.78 -6.19 10.03
C PHE A 306 11.63 -6.74 9.19
N TYR A 307 11.92 -7.60 8.21
CA TYR A 307 10.92 -8.32 7.42
C TYR A 307 10.15 -9.37 8.23
N ALA A 308 10.83 -10.11 9.10
CA ALA A 308 10.22 -11.15 9.93
C ALA A 308 9.22 -10.61 10.96
N GLU A 309 9.29 -9.32 11.29
CA GLU A 309 8.32 -8.64 12.14
C GLU A 309 7.08 -8.12 11.40
N VAL A 310 6.92 -8.49 10.12
CA VAL A 310 5.71 -8.28 9.31
C VAL A 310 4.86 -9.54 9.35
#